data_AF-A0A1E5IG18-F1
#
_entry.id   AF-A0A1E5IG18-F1
#
_cell.length_a   1.000
_cell.length_b   1.000
_cell.length_c   1.000
_cell.angle_alpha   90.00
_cell.angle_beta   90.00
_cell.angle_gamma   90.00
#
_symmetry.space_group_name_H-M   'P 1'
#
loop_
_entity.id
_entity.type
_entity.pdbx_description
1 polymer ?
#
loop_
_entity_poly.entity_id
_entity_poly.type
_entity_poly.pdbx_seq_one_letter_code
_entity_poly.pdbx_strand_id
1 'polypeptide(L)'
;MEIIQKFGLEAKLFLFQLINFLIIVFILKKFLFTPLKKMLDERKRKIEQSLQDAENAKITLKNAFEEKKNILAKAKSSADMLMATVKVSIKETKEKEIIETKHRSEQIIADAKQKAATEFESINKKIGKISIDVSGKVISKVLSDLFTETEKQKLISRALEKIDEKIKN
;
A
#
# COMPACT_ATOMS: atom_id res chain seq x y z
N MET A 1 -23.11 -109.29 -40.60
CA MET A 1 -22.04 -108.29 -40.81
C MET A 1 -22.39 -107.38 -42.00
N GLU A 2 -23.66 -106.99 -42.17
CA GLU A 2 -24.15 -106.34 -43.41
C GLU A 2 -24.78 -104.94 -43.19
N ILE A 3 -24.95 -104.53 -41.92
CA ILE A 3 -25.53 -103.23 -41.59
C ILE A 3 -24.52 -102.10 -41.87
N ILE A 4 -23.22 -102.38 -41.81
CA ILE A 4 -22.13 -101.42 -42.06
C ILE A 4 -21.91 -101.17 -43.56
N GLN A 5 -22.37 -102.05 -44.48
CA GLN A 5 -22.24 -101.85 -45.93
C GLN A 5 -23.47 -101.20 -46.59
N LYS A 6 -24.68 -101.33 -46.02
CA LYS A 6 -25.90 -100.64 -46.50
C LYS A 6 -26.16 -99.29 -45.83
N PHE A 7 -25.62 -99.05 -44.63
CA PHE A 7 -25.33 -97.69 -44.22
C PHE A 7 -24.12 -97.27 -45.06
N GLY A 8 -24.37 -96.53 -46.15
CA GLY A 8 -23.36 -95.72 -46.82
C GLY A 8 -22.84 -94.62 -45.89
N LEU A 9 -22.36 -95.00 -44.71
CA LEU A 9 -21.47 -94.21 -43.91
C LEU A 9 -20.17 -94.24 -44.68
N GLU A 10 -20.06 -93.32 -45.62
CA GLU A 10 -18.75 -92.85 -46.03
C GLU A 10 -18.09 -92.31 -44.74
N ALA A 11 -17.44 -93.18 -43.96
CA ALA A 11 -16.63 -92.77 -42.80
C ALA A 11 -15.63 -91.70 -43.22
N LYS A 12 -15.26 -91.70 -44.51
CA LYS A 12 -14.59 -90.62 -45.22
C LYS A 12 -15.38 -89.29 -45.18
N LEU A 13 -16.64 -89.24 -45.63
CA LEU A 13 -17.46 -88.01 -45.53
C LEU A 13 -17.65 -87.54 -44.10
N PHE A 14 -17.89 -88.45 -43.15
CA PHE A 14 -18.01 -88.08 -41.74
C PHE A 14 -16.69 -87.49 -41.21
N LEU A 15 -15.55 -88.08 -41.57
CA LEU A 15 -14.23 -87.57 -41.21
C LEU A 15 -13.96 -86.20 -41.87
N PHE A 16 -14.31 -86.02 -43.14
CA PHE A 16 -14.21 -84.72 -43.83
C PHE A 16 -15.11 -83.66 -43.20
N GLN A 17 -16.34 -84.03 -42.82
CA GLN A 17 -17.27 -83.13 -42.13
C GLN A 17 -16.76 -82.74 -40.74
N LEU A 18 -16.17 -83.69 -39.99
CA LEU A 18 -15.56 -83.43 -38.69
C LEU A 18 -14.34 -82.51 -38.83
N ILE A 19 -13.48 -82.75 -39.81
CA ILE A 19 -12.34 -81.87 -40.10
C ILE A 19 -12.82 -80.47 -40.48
N ASN A 20 -13.84 -80.34 -41.33
CA ASN A 20 -14.42 -79.04 -41.71
C ASN A 20 -15.01 -78.30 -40.48
N PHE A 21 -15.76 -79.01 -39.63
CA PHE A 21 -16.27 -78.45 -38.39
C PHE A 21 -15.14 -77.97 -37.47
N LEU A 22 -14.07 -78.76 -37.30
CA LEU A 22 -12.92 -78.38 -36.50
C LEU A 22 -12.17 -77.16 -37.08
N ILE A 23 -12.06 -77.06 -38.40
CA ILE A 23 -11.48 -75.89 -39.07
C ILE A 23 -12.31 -74.64 -38.77
N ILE A 24 -13.64 -74.71 -38.91
CA ILE A 24 -14.54 -73.59 -38.61
C ILE A 24 -14.46 -73.21 -37.13
N VAL A 25 -14.49 -74.18 -36.22
CA VAL A 25 -14.35 -73.94 -34.77
C VAL A 25 -13.01 -73.28 -34.45
N PHE A 26 -11.92 -73.71 -35.10
CA PHE A 26 -10.60 -73.12 -34.89
C PHE A 26 -10.56 -71.67 -35.37
N ILE A 27 -11.14 -71.38 -36.54
CA ILE A 27 -11.26 -70.02 -37.07
C ILE A 27 -12.12 -69.17 -36.13
N LEU A 28 -13.30 -69.63 -35.71
CA LEU A 28 -14.17 -68.91 -34.78
C LEU A 28 -13.50 -68.68 -33.42
N LYS A 29 -12.79 -69.68 -32.89
CA LYS A 29 -12.04 -69.54 -31.63
C LYS A 29 -11.01 -68.42 -31.72
N LYS A 30 -10.23 -68.37 -32.80
CA LYS A 30 -9.18 -67.36 -32.97
C LYS A 30 -9.76 -65.98 -33.29
N PHE A 31 -10.75 -65.91 -34.18
CA PHE A 31 -11.27 -64.65 -34.71
C PHE A 31 -12.39 -64.03 -33.87
N LEU A 32 -13.20 -64.79 -33.12
CA LEU A 32 -14.35 -64.25 -32.39
C LEU A 32 -14.09 -64.09 -30.87
N PHE A 33 -13.51 -65.11 -30.23
CA PHE A 33 -13.29 -65.05 -28.77
C PHE A 33 -12.23 -64.01 -28.37
N THR A 34 -11.19 -63.85 -29.20
CA THR A 34 -10.13 -62.86 -28.96
C THR A 34 -10.66 -61.41 -28.94
N PRO A 35 -11.37 -60.91 -29.97
CA PRO A 35 -11.92 -59.55 -29.91
C PRO A 35 -13.02 -59.41 -28.86
N LEU A 36 -13.87 -60.44 -28.65
CA LEU A 36 -14.93 -60.38 -27.65
C LEU A 36 -14.36 -60.19 -26.23
N LYS A 37 -13.33 -60.96 -25.87
CA LYS A 37 -12.65 -60.81 -24.59
C LYS A 37 -12.01 -59.43 -24.45
N LYS A 38 -11.33 -58.94 -25.49
CA LYS A 38 -10.74 -57.59 -25.50
C LYS A 38 -11.78 -56.51 -25.24
N MET A 39 -12.96 -56.58 -25.88
CA MET A 39 -14.03 -55.61 -25.66
C MET A 39 -14.59 -55.66 -24.22
N LEU A 40 -14.71 -56.86 -23.63
CA LEU A 40 -15.15 -57.02 -22.25
C LEU A 40 -14.11 -56.49 -21.26
N ASP A 41 -12.83 -56.80 -21.47
CA ASP A 41 -11.73 -56.31 -20.64
C ASP A 41 -11.62 -54.78 -20.73
N GLU A 42 -11.79 -54.20 -21.93
CA GLU A 42 -11.81 -52.75 -22.12
C GLU A 42 -12.99 -52.08 -21.43
N ARG A 43 -14.20 -52.66 -21.53
CA ARG A 43 -15.37 -52.18 -20.79
C ARG A 43 -15.14 -52.24 -19.29
N LYS A 44 -14.62 -53.35 -18.77
CA LYS A 44 -14.30 -53.50 -17.35
C LYS A 44 -13.31 -52.45 -16.89
N ARG A 45 -12.20 -52.26 -17.63
CA ARG A 45 -11.19 -51.25 -17.34
C ARG A 45 -11.78 -49.84 -17.34
N LYS A 46 -12.63 -49.52 -18.32
CA LYS A 46 -13.27 -48.20 -18.41
C LYS A 46 -14.18 -47.93 -17.22
N ILE A 47 -14.93 -48.93 -16.75
CA ILE A 47 -15.80 -48.81 -15.58
C ILE A 47 -14.96 -48.61 -14.31
N GLU A 48 -13.92 -49.41 -14.11
CA GLU A 48 -13.01 -49.29 -12.97
C GLU A 48 -12.34 -47.91 -12.95
N GLN A 49 -11.82 -47.45 -14.10
CA GLN A 49 -11.25 -46.11 -14.24
C GLN A 49 -12.27 -45.02 -13.94
N SER A 50 -13.48 -45.10 -14.50
CA SER A 50 -14.53 -44.09 -14.26
C SER A 50 -14.95 -44.02 -12.79
N LEU A 51 -14.99 -45.16 -12.09
CA LEU A 51 -15.30 -45.21 -10.66
C LEU A 51 -14.15 -44.61 -9.82
N GLN A 52 -12.91 -44.93 -10.17
CA GLN A 52 -11.73 -44.37 -9.51
C GLN A 52 -11.64 -42.86 -9.72
N ASP A 53 -11.90 -42.38 -10.94
CA ASP A 53 -11.92 -40.95 -11.27
C ASP A 53 -13.03 -40.22 -10.50
N ALA A 54 -14.21 -40.84 -10.36
CA ALA A 54 -15.31 -40.27 -9.56
C ALA A 54 -14.95 -40.14 -8.08
N GLU A 55 -14.30 -41.15 -7.50
CA GLU A 55 -13.85 -41.10 -6.09
C GLU A 55 -12.74 -40.06 -5.90
N ASN A 56 -11.77 -40.02 -6.81
CA ASN A 56 -10.70 -39.01 -6.81
C ASN A 56 -11.25 -37.59 -6.96
N ALA A 57 -12.25 -37.39 -7.83
CA ALA A 57 -12.92 -36.11 -8.00
C ALA A 57 -13.61 -35.66 -6.72
N LYS A 58 -14.28 -36.59 -6.01
CA LYS A 58 -14.92 -36.31 -4.72
C LYS A 58 -13.92 -35.93 -3.63
N ILE A 59 -12.80 -36.64 -3.55
CA ILE A 59 -11.71 -36.33 -2.61
C ILE A 59 -11.09 -34.97 -2.93
N THR A 60 -10.78 -34.72 -4.20
CA THR A 60 -10.20 -33.45 -4.66
C THR A 60 -11.13 -32.28 -4.38
N LEU A 61 -12.43 -32.45 -4.63
CA LEU A 61 -13.45 -31.45 -4.34
C LEU A 61 -13.50 -31.14 -2.83
N LYS A 62 -13.51 -32.19 -1.98
CA LYS A 62 -13.48 -32.01 -0.52
C LYS A 62 -12.24 -31.24 -0.07
N ASN A 63 -11.06 -31.63 -0.56
CA ASN A 63 -9.81 -30.96 -0.24
C ASN A 63 -9.80 -29.50 -0.69
N ALA A 64 -10.29 -29.21 -1.91
CA ALA A 64 -10.41 -27.86 -2.42
C ALA A 64 -11.37 -26.99 -1.58
N PHE A 65 -12.48 -27.57 -1.09
CA PHE A 65 -13.39 -26.88 -0.17
C PHE A 65 -12.73 -26.57 1.18
N GLU A 66 -12.00 -27.52 1.76
CA GLU A 66 -11.28 -27.32 3.02
C GLU A 66 -10.17 -26.28 2.86
N GLU A 67 -9.42 -26.32 1.77
CA GLU A 67 -8.39 -25.33 1.44
C GLU A 67 -9.00 -23.94 1.25
N LYS A 68 -10.09 -23.83 0.48
CA LYS A 68 -10.83 -22.57 0.32
C LYS A 68 -11.29 -22.01 1.66
N LYS A 69 -11.84 -22.85 2.55
CA LYS A 69 -12.27 -22.45 3.89
C LYS A 69 -11.09 -21.93 4.71
N ASN A 70 -9.94 -22.61 4.66
CA ASN A 70 -8.72 -22.20 5.34
C ASN A 70 -8.17 -20.88 4.80
N ILE A 71 -8.14 -20.70 3.48
CA ILE A 71 -7.72 -19.44 2.84
C ILE A 71 -8.62 -18.30 3.28
N LEU A 72 -9.95 -18.50 3.26
CA LEU A 72 -10.91 -17.48 3.67
C LEU A 72 -10.76 -17.11 5.15
N ALA A 73 -10.56 -18.10 6.02
CA ALA A 73 -10.34 -17.87 7.44
C ALA A 73 -9.04 -17.09 7.70
N LYS A 74 -7.94 -17.46 7.03
CA LYS A 74 -6.67 -16.73 7.08
C LYS A 74 -6.81 -15.31 6.57
N ALA A 75 -7.46 -15.11 5.42
CA ALA A 75 -7.69 -13.78 4.84
C ALA A 75 -8.49 -12.89 5.80
N LYS A 76 -9.54 -13.42 6.43
CA LYS A 76 -10.32 -12.70 7.44
C LYS A 76 -9.48 -12.32 8.66
N SER A 77 -8.72 -13.27 9.21
CA SER A 77 -7.83 -13.02 10.34
C SER A 77 -6.77 -11.96 10.02
N SER A 78 -6.17 -12.02 8.82
CA SER A 78 -5.19 -11.01 8.37
C SER A 78 -5.83 -9.64 8.19
N ALA A 79 -7.05 -9.57 7.67
CA ALA A 79 -7.79 -8.31 7.54
C ALA A 79 -8.10 -7.70 8.92
N ASP A 80 -8.54 -8.53 9.89
CA ASP A 80 -8.82 -8.08 11.26
C ASP A 80 -7.55 -7.57 11.94
N MET A 81 -6.42 -8.27 11.79
CA MET A 81 -5.11 -7.81 12.29
C MET A 81 -4.67 -6.50 11.63
N LEU A 82 -4.82 -6.38 10.31
CA LEU A 82 -4.49 -5.15 9.59
C LEU A 82 -5.33 -3.97 10.09
N MET A 83 -6.64 -4.17 10.26
CA MET A 83 -7.54 -3.14 10.78
C MET A 83 -7.18 -2.74 12.22
N ALA A 84 -6.76 -3.68 13.06
CA ALA A 84 -6.28 -3.38 14.41
C ALA A 84 -5.01 -2.52 14.36
N THR A 85 -4.02 -2.91 13.56
CA THR A 85 -2.76 -2.15 13.38
C THR A 85 -3.02 -0.75 12.83
N VAL A 86 -3.88 -0.61 11.82
CA VAL A 86 -4.27 0.69 11.25
C VAL A 86 -4.91 1.58 12.32
N LYS A 87 -5.81 1.04 13.14
CA LYS A 87 -6.44 1.82 14.22
C LYS A 87 -5.42 2.32 15.25
N VAL A 88 -4.43 1.50 15.61
CA VAL A 88 -3.35 1.89 16.52
C VAL A 88 -2.49 2.98 15.87
N SER A 89 -2.04 2.78 14.63
CA SER A 89 -1.21 3.74 13.90
C SER A 89 -1.91 5.10 13.70
N ILE A 90 -3.23 5.10 13.43
CA ILE A 90 -4.01 6.34 13.33
C ILE A 90 -4.04 7.07 14.68
N LYS A 91 -4.24 6.35 15.79
CA LYS A 91 -4.23 6.97 17.13
C LYS A 91 -2.87 7.59 17.44
N GLU A 92 -1.79 6.84 17.23
CA GLU A 92 -0.43 7.33 17.47
C GLU A 92 -0.08 8.54 16.60
N THR A 93 -0.42 8.48 15.31
CA THR A 93 -0.18 9.59 14.38
C THR A 93 -0.97 10.83 14.80
N LYS A 94 -2.24 10.65 15.16
CA LYS A 94 -3.09 11.75 15.62
C LYS A 94 -2.57 12.38 16.91
N GLU A 95 -2.13 11.57 17.87
CA GLU A 95 -1.53 12.08 19.12
C GLU A 95 -0.24 12.85 18.86
N LYS A 96 0.65 12.32 18.01
CA LYS A 96 1.86 13.02 17.59
C LYS A 96 1.56 14.34 16.89
N GLU A 97 0.63 14.34 15.94
CA GLU A 97 0.22 15.54 15.20
C GLU A 97 -0.38 16.61 16.12
N ILE A 98 -1.18 16.21 17.12
CA ILE A 98 -1.72 17.13 18.14
C ILE A 98 -0.58 17.76 18.95
N ILE A 99 0.39 16.96 19.41
CA ILE A 99 1.53 17.46 20.20
C ILE A 99 2.39 18.41 19.36
N GLU A 100 2.72 18.02 18.13
CA GLU A 100 3.52 18.84 17.21
C GLU A 100 2.80 20.16 16.86
N THR A 101 1.50 20.09 16.60
CA THR A 101 0.68 21.28 16.32
C THR A 101 0.64 22.23 17.51
N LYS A 102 0.49 21.71 18.73
CA LYS A 102 0.55 22.52 19.96
C LYS A 102 1.90 23.20 20.11
N HIS A 103 2.99 22.44 20.00
CA HIS A 103 4.34 22.98 20.11
C HIS A 103 4.60 24.06 19.05
N ARG A 104 4.20 23.82 17.80
CA ARG A 104 4.32 24.79 16.72
C ARG A 104 3.48 26.04 16.96
N SER A 105 2.27 25.88 17.51
CA SER A 105 1.41 27.02 17.88
C SER A 105 2.05 27.86 18.99
N GLU A 106 2.62 27.22 20.01
CA GLU A 106 3.34 27.90 21.09
C GLU A 106 4.56 28.67 20.57
N GLN A 107 5.34 28.06 19.66
CA GLN A 107 6.46 28.72 19.00
C GLN A 107 6.02 29.93 18.19
N ILE A 108 4.95 29.82 17.39
CA ILE A 108 4.42 30.95 16.63
C ILE A 108 4.01 32.11 17.56
N ILE A 109 3.37 31.80 18.69
CA ILE A 109 2.98 32.82 19.68
C ILE A 109 4.21 33.46 20.32
N ALA A 110 5.22 32.67 20.68
CA ALA A 110 6.47 33.17 21.25
C ALA A 110 7.21 34.11 20.28
N ASP A 111 7.36 33.68 19.02
CA ASP A 111 7.98 34.47 17.95
C ASP A 111 7.21 35.77 17.68
N ALA A 112 5.87 35.71 17.67
CA ALA A 112 5.03 36.89 17.50
C ALA A 112 5.22 37.89 18.65
N LYS A 113 5.30 37.42 19.91
CA LYS A 113 5.58 38.27 21.07
C LYS A 113 6.96 38.91 20.99
N GLN A 114 7.98 38.16 20.59
CA GLN A 114 9.35 38.67 20.45
C GLN A 114 9.43 39.73 19.34
N LYS A 115 8.79 39.48 18.19
CA LYS A 115 8.70 40.46 17.10
C LYS A 115 7.98 41.74 17.55
N ALA A 116 6.83 41.60 18.22
CA ALA A 116 6.09 42.74 18.74
C ALA A 116 6.91 43.58 19.73
N ALA A 117 7.67 42.94 20.64
CA ALA A 117 8.55 43.64 21.57
C ALA A 117 9.67 44.41 20.85
N THR A 118 10.29 43.78 19.84
CA THR A 118 11.35 44.39 19.03
C THR A 118 10.83 45.58 18.22
N GLU A 119 9.63 45.45 17.63
CA GLU A 119 8.95 46.53 16.92
C GLU A 119 8.59 47.68 17.85
N PHE A 120 8.10 47.39 19.05
CA PHE A 120 7.77 48.40 20.06
C PHE A 120 9.00 49.21 20.48
N GLU A 121 10.14 48.55 20.73
CA GLU A 121 11.40 49.24 21.00
C GLU A 121 11.86 50.13 19.83
N SER A 122 11.73 49.63 18.60
CA SER A 122 12.05 50.38 17.38
C SER A 122 11.17 51.62 17.23
N ILE A 123 9.87 51.49 17.49
CA ILE A 123 8.91 52.61 17.49
C ILE A 123 9.28 53.63 18.56
N ASN A 124 9.56 53.22 19.79
CA ASN A 124 9.96 54.14 20.86
C ASN A 124 11.25 54.91 20.53
N LYS A 125 12.25 54.24 19.93
CA LYS A 125 13.46 54.91 19.43
C LYS A 125 13.15 55.94 18.35
N LYS A 126 12.23 55.64 17.42
CA LYS A 126 11.77 56.59 16.40
C LYS A 126 11.04 57.78 17.02
N ILE A 127 10.14 57.56 17.98
CA ILE A 127 9.42 58.62 18.70
C ILE A 127 10.40 59.54 19.44
N GLY A 128 11.41 58.98 20.12
CA GLY A 128 12.46 59.76 20.78
C GLY A 128 13.21 60.66 19.81
N LYS A 129 13.62 60.13 18.65
CA LYS A 129 14.27 60.91 17.58
C LYS A 129 13.37 62.03 17.05
N ILE A 130 12.10 61.73 16.77
CA ILE A 130 11.13 62.72 16.29
C ILE A 130 10.94 63.82 17.35
N SER A 131 10.86 63.48 18.63
CA SER A 131 10.68 64.45 19.72
C SER A 131 11.87 65.40 19.86
N ILE A 132 13.10 64.88 19.70
CA ILE A 132 14.32 65.69 19.68
C ILE A 132 14.33 66.63 18.46
N ASP A 133 14.00 66.11 17.28
CA ASP A 133 13.95 66.91 16.04
C ASP A 133 12.90 68.03 16.12
N VAL A 134 11.69 67.72 16.63
CA VAL A 134 10.63 68.71 16.84
C VAL A 134 11.06 69.76 17.87
N SER A 135 11.64 69.34 19.00
CA SER A 135 12.12 70.27 20.02
C SER A 135 13.23 71.17 19.47
N GLY A 136 14.16 70.62 18.68
CA GLY A 136 15.21 71.39 18.00
C GLY A 136 14.63 72.41 17.02
N LYS A 137 13.62 72.03 16.23
CA LYS A 137 12.91 72.95 15.32
C LYS A 137 12.16 74.04 16.07
N VAL A 138 11.47 73.72 17.17
CA VAL A 138 10.77 74.71 18.01
C VAL A 138 11.76 75.67 18.66
N ILE A 139 12.85 75.16 19.26
CA ILE A 139 13.89 76.01 19.84
C ILE A 139 14.50 76.90 18.74
N SER A 140 14.87 76.34 17.59
CA SER A 140 15.42 77.12 16.48
C SER A 140 14.47 78.21 15.98
N LYS A 141 13.16 77.93 15.95
CA LYS A 141 12.11 78.88 15.58
C LYS A 141 11.99 80.00 16.61
N VAL A 142 11.86 79.64 17.88
CA VAL A 142 11.76 80.59 19.01
C VAL A 142 13.04 81.43 19.15
N LEU A 143 14.22 80.85 18.95
CA LEU A 143 15.50 81.57 18.93
C LEU A 143 15.61 82.51 17.72
N SER A 144 15.03 82.15 16.58
CA SER A 144 15.00 83.04 15.41
C SER A 144 14.01 84.20 15.58
N ASP A 145 12.90 83.97 16.30
CA ASP A 145 11.86 84.96 16.54
C ASP A 145 12.20 85.91 17.71
N LEU A 146 13.01 85.47 18.69
CA LEU A 146 13.40 86.28 19.86
C LEU A 146 14.68 87.09 19.67
N PHE A 147 15.63 86.66 18.85
CA PHE A 147 16.94 87.32 18.76
C PHE A 147 16.95 88.38 17.67
N THR A 148 17.04 89.65 18.08
CA THR A 148 17.39 90.76 17.20
C THR A 148 18.89 90.68 16.86
N GLU A 149 19.32 91.16 15.70
CA GLU A 149 20.67 90.94 15.15
C GLU A 149 21.82 91.36 16.11
N THR A 150 21.54 92.27 17.03
CA THR A 150 22.42 92.72 18.11
C THR A 150 22.65 91.70 19.24
N GLU A 151 21.70 90.81 19.54
CA GLU A 151 21.84 89.80 20.61
C GLU A 151 22.56 88.53 20.12
N LYS A 152 22.44 88.19 18.84
CA LYS A 152 23.23 87.14 18.17
C LYS A 152 24.73 87.38 18.28
N GLN A 153 25.17 88.62 18.04
CA GLN A 153 26.58 89.03 18.16
C GLN A 153 27.12 88.83 19.58
N LYS A 154 26.31 89.13 20.61
CA LYS A 154 26.68 88.95 22.03
C LYS A 154 26.74 87.49 22.48
N LEU A 155 25.94 86.60 21.90
CA LEU A 155 26.02 85.17 22.21
C LEU A 155 27.18 84.49 21.51
N ILE A 156 27.49 84.89 20.27
CA ILE A 156 28.65 84.39 19.54
C ILE A 156 29.95 84.80 20.24
N SER A 157 30.06 86.05 20.69
CA SER A 157 31.25 86.50 21.44
C SER A 157 31.42 85.75 22.76
N ARG A 158 30.35 85.53 23.54
CA ARG A 158 30.41 84.73 24.77
C ARG A 158 30.72 83.24 24.54
N ALA A 159 30.25 82.67 23.42
CA ALA A 159 30.55 81.29 23.06
C ALA A 159 32.03 81.14 22.67
N LEU A 160 32.58 82.10 21.93
CA LEU A 160 33.99 82.15 21.57
C LEU A 160 34.88 82.37 22.80
N GLU A 161 34.47 83.24 23.73
CA GLU A 161 35.19 83.51 24.97
C GLU A 161 35.27 82.27 25.87
N LYS A 162 34.17 81.50 26.00
CA LYS A 162 34.16 80.22 26.73
C LYS A 162 34.98 79.11 26.05
N ILE A 163 35.15 79.16 24.74
CA ILE A 163 36.01 78.22 24.01
C ILE A 163 37.48 78.57 24.27
N ASP A 164 37.84 79.85 24.21
CA ASP A 164 39.20 80.31 24.53
C ASP A 164 39.58 80.03 25.98
N GLU A 165 38.65 80.21 26.93
CA GLU A 165 38.87 79.92 28.35
C GLU A 165 39.14 78.42 28.62
N LYS A 166 38.55 77.53 27.80
CA LYS A 166 38.72 76.08 27.89
C LYS A 166 39.95 75.56 27.14
N ILE A 167 40.55 76.37 26.26
CA ILE A 167 41.80 76.07 25.55
C ILE A 167 43.01 76.57 26.35
N LYS A 168 42.82 77.56 27.25
CA LYS A 168 43.88 78.15 28.08
C LYS A 168 44.11 77.45 29.43
N ASN A 169 43.28 76.47 29.78
CA ASN A 169 43.39 75.57 30.94
C ASN A 169 43.70 74.15 30.46
#